data_AF-A0A3D9SXF0-F1
#
_entry.id   AF-A0A3D9SXF0-F1
#
_cell.length_a   1.000
_cell.length_b   1.000
_cell.length_c   1.000
_cell.angle_alpha   90.00
_cell.angle_beta   90.00
_cell.angle_gamma   90.00
#
_symmetry.space_group_name_H-M   'P 1'
#
loop_
_entity.id
_entity.type
_entity.pdbx_description
1 polymer ?
#
loop_
_entity_poly.entity_id
_entity_poly.type
_entity_poly.pdbx_seq_one_letter_code
_entity_poly.pdbx_strand_id
1 'polypeptide(L)'
;MADPEKWRALEPLLLEARDQICERFEGDPNFAGAGIGSPIRGGRYLQTLVCAVFVVRKLPESELDPSQVIPRTIEVQGVLVETDVVEAGVFELH
;
A
#
# COMPACT_ATOMS: atom_id res chain seq x y z
N MET A 1 11.52 14.71 5.13
CA MET A 1 11.91 13.35 5.51
C MET A 1 11.13 12.99 6.76
N ALA A 2 10.56 11.79 6.83
CA ALA A 2 10.01 11.27 8.08
C ALA A 2 11.11 11.17 9.13
N ASP A 3 10.75 11.31 10.40
CA ASP A 3 11.64 11.17 11.54
C ASP A 3 12.26 9.75 11.56
N PRO A 4 13.60 9.61 11.49
CA PRO A 4 14.27 8.30 11.45
C PRO A 4 13.93 7.38 12.63
N GLU A 5 13.63 7.93 13.81
CA GLU A 5 13.23 7.12 14.97
C GLU A 5 11.81 6.55 14.81
N LYS A 6 10.91 7.34 14.24
CA LYS A 6 9.54 6.87 13.91
C LYS A 6 9.57 5.79 12.84
N TRP A 7 10.49 5.89 11.86
CA TRP A 7 10.67 4.84 10.85
C TRP A 7 11.03 3.51 11.52
N ARG A 8 12.06 3.49 12.36
CA ARG A 8 12.51 2.24 13.03
C ARG A 8 11.43 1.61 13.90
N ALA A 9 10.58 2.43 14.54
CA ALA A 9 9.49 1.92 15.36
C ALA A 9 8.33 1.33 14.53
N LEU A 10 8.04 1.90 13.34
CA LEU A 10 6.93 1.47 12.49
C LEU A 10 7.32 0.42 11.44
N GLU A 11 8.61 0.31 11.11
CA GLU A 11 9.12 -0.56 10.06
C GLU A 11 8.65 -2.02 10.17
N PRO A 12 8.68 -2.68 11.34
CA PRO A 12 8.18 -4.05 11.45
C PRO A 12 6.69 -4.17 11.11
N LEU A 13 5.87 -3.22 11.57
CA LEU A 13 4.42 -3.18 11.31
C LEU A 13 4.13 -2.92 9.83
N LEU A 14 4.91 -2.04 9.20
CA LEU A 14 4.77 -1.72 7.78
C LEU A 14 5.22 -2.88 6.87
N LEU A 15 6.26 -3.62 7.27
CA LEU A 15 6.71 -4.83 6.56
C LEU A 15 5.66 -5.93 6.65
N GLU A 16 5.10 -6.17 7.83
CA GLU A 16 4.03 -7.15 8.00
C GLU A 16 2.76 -6.75 7.25
N ALA A 17 2.37 -5.46 7.27
CA ALA A 17 1.25 -4.96 6.48
C ALA A 17 1.47 -5.17 4.97
N ARG A 18 2.68 -4.92 4.47
CA ARG A 18 3.06 -5.19 3.08
C ARG A 18 2.89 -6.67 2.75
N ASP A 19 3.39 -7.55 3.61
CA ASP A 19 3.34 -9.00 3.36
C ASP A 19 1.90 -9.53 3.36
N GLN A 20 1.06 -9.05 4.28
CA GLN A 20 -0.38 -9.36 4.27
C GLN A 20 -1.09 -8.87 3.00
N ILE A 21 -0.73 -7.69 2.47
CA ILE A 21 -1.28 -7.22 1.18
C ILE A 21 -0.81 -8.12 0.04
N CYS A 22 0.48 -8.42 -0.03
CA CYS A 22 1.02 -9.27 -1.08
C CYS A 22 0.32 -10.63 -1.10
N GLU A 23 0.19 -11.28 0.06
CA GLU A 23 -0.49 -12.57 0.19
C GLU A 23 -1.99 -12.48 -0.19
N ARG A 24 -2.68 -11.41 0.22
CA ARG A 24 -4.11 -11.25 -0.06
C ARG A 24 -4.42 -11.01 -1.54
N PHE A 25 -3.53 -10.31 -2.26
CA PHE A 25 -3.81 -9.82 -3.61
C PHE A 25 -2.91 -10.44 -4.70
N GLU A 26 -2.05 -11.42 -4.40
CA GLU A 26 -1.15 -12.06 -5.38
C GLU A 26 -1.86 -12.64 -6.62
N GLY A 27 -3.13 -13.04 -6.48
CA GLY A 27 -3.94 -13.58 -7.58
C GLY A 27 -4.74 -12.54 -8.36
N ASP A 28 -4.75 -11.27 -7.95
CA ASP A 28 -5.52 -10.21 -8.62
C ASP A 28 -4.75 -9.70 -9.86
N PRO A 29 -5.30 -9.79 -11.09
CA PRO A 29 -4.61 -9.33 -12.29
C PRO A 29 -4.35 -7.82 -12.32
N ASN A 30 -5.03 -7.02 -11.49
CA ASN A 30 -4.81 -5.59 -11.37
C ASN A 30 -3.81 -5.22 -10.26
N PHE A 31 -3.40 -6.17 -9.42
CA PHE A 31 -2.40 -5.96 -8.39
C PHE A 31 -1.00 -6.09 -8.98
N ALA A 32 -0.17 -5.06 -8.77
CA ALA A 32 1.19 -4.98 -9.30
C ALA A 32 2.25 -5.17 -8.21
N GLY A 33 1.88 -5.05 -6.94
CA GLY A 33 2.76 -5.27 -5.78
C GLY A 33 2.46 -4.33 -4.61
N ALA A 34 3.24 -4.44 -3.54
CA ALA A 34 3.18 -3.53 -2.40
C ALA A 34 4.56 -3.14 -1.89
N GLY A 35 4.65 -1.97 -1.28
CA GLY A 35 5.86 -1.42 -0.69
C GLY A 35 5.58 -0.50 0.48
N ILE A 36 6.64 0.11 1.01
CA ILE A 36 6.55 1.07 2.12
C ILE A 36 7.00 2.41 1.59
N GLY A 37 6.19 3.46 1.79
CA GLY A 37 6.51 4.77 1.25
C GLY A 37 5.76 5.90 1.91
N SER A 38 6.13 7.12 1.51
CA SER A 38 5.39 8.33 1.86
C SER A 38 4.38 8.64 0.75
N PRO A 39 3.08 8.76 1.06
CA PRO A 39 2.06 8.99 0.05
C PRO A 39 2.22 10.39 -0.55
N ILE A 40 1.75 10.57 -1.79
CA ILE A 40 1.77 11.84 -2.51
C ILE A 40 0.36 12.40 -2.56
N ARG A 41 0.14 13.62 -2.03
CA ARG A 41 -1.15 14.33 -2.13
C ARG A 41 -0.92 15.76 -2.60
N GLY A 42 -1.65 16.18 -3.64
CA GLY A 42 -1.48 17.53 -4.23
C GLY A 42 -0.06 17.82 -4.71
N GLY A 43 0.66 16.80 -5.22
CA GLY A 43 2.04 16.91 -5.68
C GLY A 43 3.10 16.99 -4.57
N ARG A 44 2.74 16.74 -3.31
CA ARG A 44 3.66 16.78 -2.17
C ARG A 44 3.72 15.44 -1.46
N TYR A 45 4.93 15.00 -1.12
CA TYR A 45 5.15 13.89 -0.21
C TYR A 45 4.66 14.26 1.18
N LEU A 46 3.83 13.41 1.77
CA LEU A 46 3.45 13.54 3.18
C LEU A 46 4.58 13.03 4.08
N GLN A 47 4.61 13.51 5.32
CA GLN A 47 5.58 13.03 6.33
C GLN A 47 5.09 11.79 7.10
N THR A 48 4.06 11.12 6.59
CA THR A 48 3.54 9.85 7.10
C THR A 48 4.07 8.69 6.28
N LEU A 49 4.15 7.51 6.91
CA LEU A 49 4.50 6.26 6.26
C LEU A 49 3.26 5.41 6.13
N VAL A 50 3.10 4.78 4.97
CA VAL A 50 1.95 3.95 4.63
C VAL A 50 2.43 2.68 3.92
N CYS A 51 1.57 1.67 3.92
CA CYS A 51 1.69 0.55 2.99
C CYS A 51 1.20 1.01 1.62
N ALA A 52 2.14 1.28 0.71
CA ALA A 52 1.83 1.65 -0.66
C ALA A 52 1.45 0.40 -1.44
N VAL A 53 0.27 0.41 -2.07
CA VAL A 53 -0.24 -0.69 -2.90
C VAL A 53 -0.23 -0.25 -4.35
N PHE A 54 0.55 -0.93 -5.17
CA PHE A 54 0.69 -0.64 -6.58
C PHE A 54 -0.32 -1.45 -7.39
N VAL A 55 -1.06 -0.76 -8.24
CA VAL A 55 -2.02 -1.36 -9.17
C VAL A 55 -1.67 -1.00 -10.60
N VAL A 56 -2.05 -1.87 -11.54
CA VAL A 56 -1.89 -1.62 -12.98
C VAL A 56 -2.72 -0.40 -13.39
N ARG A 57 -3.97 -0.34 -12.92
CA ARG A 57 -4.88 0.79 -13.10
C ARG A 57 -5.79 0.99 -11.89
N LYS A 58 -6.14 2.24 -11.59
CA LYS A 58 -7.21 2.56 -10.64
C LYS A 58 -8.55 2.40 -11.31
N LEU A 59 -9.45 1.69 -10.63
CA LEU A 59 -10.84 1.52 -11.03
C LEU A 59 -11.74 2.16 -9.97
N PRO A 60 -12.90 2.71 -10.36
CA PRO A 60 -13.93 3.10 -9.40
C PRO A 60 -14.30 1.91 -8.51
N GLU A 61 -14.54 2.16 -7.22
CA GLU A 61 -14.91 1.10 -6.28
C GLU A 61 -16.19 0.35 -6.71
N SER A 62 -17.11 1.03 -7.41
CA SER A 62 -18.32 0.44 -7.99
C SER A 62 -18.06 -0.57 -9.13
N GLU A 63 -16.86 -0.58 -9.69
CA GLU A 63 -16.44 -1.49 -10.75
C GLU A 63 -15.57 -2.65 -10.22
N LEU A 64 -15.29 -2.68 -8.92
CA LEU A 64 -14.50 -3.71 -8.27
C LEU A 64 -15.39 -4.74 -7.59
N ASP A 65 -15.01 -6.02 -7.66
CA ASP A 65 -15.54 -7.00 -6.73
C ASP A 65 -15.10 -6.61 -5.31
N PRO A 66 -15.93 -6.79 -4.26
CA PRO A 66 -15.55 -6.48 -2.89
C PRO A 66 -14.24 -7.13 -2.43
N SER A 67 -13.86 -8.28 -2.99
CA SER A 67 -12.58 -8.94 -2.71
C SER A 67 -11.37 -8.21 -3.28
N GLN A 68 -11.55 -7.43 -4.35
CA GLN A 68 -10.51 -6.64 -5.04
C GLN A 68 -10.32 -5.25 -4.43
N VAL A 69 -11.21 -4.84 -3.53
CA VAL A 69 -11.09 -3.54 -2.87
C VAL A 69 -9.93 -3.59 -1.86
N ILE A 70 -8.89 -2.81 -2.14
CA ILE A 70 -7.80 -2.57 -1.18
C ILE A 70 -8.39 -1.86 0.05
N PRO A 71 -8.28 -2.44 1.26
CA PRO A 71 -8.76 -1.79 2.46
C PRO A 71 -7.93 -0.54 2.75
N ARG A 72 -8.55 0.56 3.20
CA ARG A 72 -7.86 1.83 3.53
C ARG A 72 -6.88 1.72 4.70
N THR A 73 -7.07 0.71 5.54
CA THR A 73 -6.23 0.40 6.70
C THR A 73 -6.14 -1.10 6.89
N ILE A 74 -5.02 -1.57 7.43
CA ILE A 74 -4.80 -2.96 7.84
C ILE A 74 -4.46 -2.97 9.31
N GLU A 75 -5.03 -3.89 10.06
CA GLU A 75 -4.69 -4.07 11.47
C GLU A 75 -3.51 -5.05 11.59
N VAL A 76 -2.41 -4.57 12.17
CA VAL A 76 -1.19 -5.34 12.40
C VAL A 76 -0.84 -5.22 13.89
N GLN A 77 -0.84 -6.33 14.60
CA GLN A 77 -0.53 -6.37 16.04
C GLN A 77 -1.34 -5.35 16.88
N GLY A 78 -2.62 -5.13 16.51
CA GLY A 78 -3.51 -4.16 17.16
C GLY A 78 -3.27 -2.69 16.75
N VAL A 79 -2.41 -2.43 15.76
CA VAL A 79 -2.12 -1.09 15.22
C VAL A 79 -2.70 -0.99 13.81
N LEU A 80 -3.42 0.10 13.53
CA LEU A 80 -3.91 0.39 12.18
C LEU A 80 -2.81 1.03 11.33
N VAL A 81 -2.41 0.31 10.28
CA VAL A 81 -1.49 0.78 9.24
C VAL A 81 -2.32 1.31 8.07
N GLU A 82 -2.11 2.56 7.68
CA GLU A 82 -2.76 3.14 6.50
C GLU A 82 -2.23 2.51 5.21
N THR A 83 -3.11 2.35 4.23
CA THR A 83 -2.74 1.99 2.86
C THR A 83 -2.89 3.19 1.92
N ASP A 84 -2.08 3.23 0.87
CA ASP A 84 -2.22 4.19 -0.21
C ASP A 84 -2.15 3.47 -1.56
N VAL A 85 -3.19 3.60 -2.37
CA VAL A 85 -3.24 2.96 -3.69
C VAL A 85 -2.58 3.86 -4.72
N VAL A 86 -1.56 3.33 -5.39
CA VAL A 86 -0.77 4.02 -6.40
C VAL A 86 -0.94 3.30 -7.73
N GLU A 87 -1.30 4.05 -8.77
CA GLU A 87 -1.29 3.50 -10.13
C GLU A 87 0.14 3.53 -10.66
N ALA A 88 0.70 2.38 -11.00
CA ALA A 88 2.08 2.23 -11.45
C ALA A 88 2.20 1.64 -12.87
N GLY A 89 1.11 1.12 -13.43
CA GLY A 89 1.15 0.36 -14.68
C GLY A 89 1.73 -1.05 -14.50
N VAL A 90 2.20 -1.64 -15.59
CA VAL A 90 2.83 -2.98 -15.57
C VAL A 90 4.31 -2.82 -15.22
N PHE A 91 4.78 -3.49 -14.17
CA PHE A 91 6.20 -3.62 -13.90
C PHE A 91 6.81 -4.63 -14.88
N GLU A 92 7.50 -4.16 -15.91
CA GLU A 92 8.37 -5.01 -16.72
C GLU A 92 9.73 -5.10 -16.03
N LEU A 93 10.03 -6.26 -15.43
CA LEU A 93 11.40 -6.60 -15.05
C LEU A 93 12.15 -6.98 -16.32
N HIS A 94 13.03 -6.08 -16.80
CA HIS A 94 14.01 -6.37 -17.84
C HIS A 94 15.23 -7.11 -17.27
#